data_AF-F2E1S2-F1
#
_entry.id   AF-F2E1S2-F1
#
_cell.length_a   1.000
_cell.length_b   1.000
_cell.length_c   1.000
_cell.angle_alpha   90.00
_cell.angle_beta   90.00
_cell.angle_gamma   90.00
#
_symmetry.space_group_name_H-M   'P 1'
#
loop_
_entity.id
_entity.type
_entity.pdbx_description
1 polymer ?
#
loop_
_entity_poly.entity_id
_entity_poly.type
_entity_poly.pdbx_seq_one_letter_code
_entity_poly.pdbx_strand_id
1 'polypeptide(L)'
;GYYKAFVEAVLSRINTITNEAYKEDPTILAWELINEPRCPSDPSGDTLQAWIEEMASYVKSIDTVHLVEIGIEGYYGPSTPELLLVNPDDYSGHVGTDFIRNHQTLGIDLASVHIYSDTWLPDSTEERHVQFVNTWMQQHIDDAANLLAMPIVIGEFGLSLKDGKFENEFRETFMQTVYNNFLGSWESGMIGGGCLLWQLFPEGAEHMDDGYAVIFAKSPSTFNLLANHSRKLEC
;
A
#
# COMPACT_ATOMS: atom_id res chain seq x y z
N GLY A 1 -26.60 0.93 3.47
CA GLY A 1 -26.06 2.00 2.59
C GLY A 1 -25.52 1.39 1.31
N TYR A 2 -25.26 2.19 0.28
CA TYR A 2 -24.79 1.69 -1.04
C TYR A 2 -23.49 0.89 -0.94
N TYR A 3 -22.49 1.41 -0.20
CA TYR A 3 -21.22 0.71 0.00
C TYR A 3 -21.41 -0.67 0.64
N LYS A 4 -22.15 -0.74 1.76
CA LYS A 4 -22.46 -2.01 2.45
C LYS A 4 -23.16 -3.02 1.53
N ALA A 5 -24.13 -2.57 0.73
CA ALA A 5 -24.80 -3.45 -0.24
C ALA A 5 -23.83 -3.96 -1.33
N PHE A 6 -22.89 -3.13 -1.78
CA PHE A 6 -21.85 -3.55 -2.71
C PHE A 6 -20.90 -4.58 -2.07
N VAL A 7 -20.42 -4.32 -0.85
CA VAL A 7 -19.57 -5.25 -0.08
C VAL A 7 -20.26 -6.59 0.08
N GLU A 8 -21.51 -6.62 0.54
CA GLU A 8 -22.27 -7.87 0.70
C GLU A 8 -22.41 -8.64 -0.62
N ALA A 9 -22.66 -7.92 -1.73
CA ALA A 9 -22.76 -8.53 -3.05
C ALA A 9 -21.44 -9.11 -3.55
N VAL A 10 -20.30 -8.47 -3.27
CA VAL A 10 -18.96 -8.96 -3.65
C VAL A 10 -18.56 -10.15 -2.78
N LEU A 11 -18.59 -10.01 -1.46
CA LEU A 11 -18.14 -11.07 -0.54
C LEU A 11 -18.99 -12.34 -0.69
N SER A 12 -20.30 -12.19 -0.88
CA SER A 12 -21.23 -13.32 -1.04
C SER A 12 -21.33 -13.82 -2.48
N ARG A 13 -20.57 -13.26 -3.43
CA ARG A 13 -20.59 -13.67 -4.83
C ARG A 13 -20.12 -15.11 -4.95
N ILE A 14 -20.94 -15.94 -5.59
CA ILE A 14 -20.51 -17.28 -6.05
C ILE A 14 -19.77 -17.13 -7.37
N ASN A 15 -18.50 -17.51 -7.38
CA ASN A 15 -17.67 -17.58 -8.57
C ASN A 15 -18.26 -18.63 -9.54
N THR A 16 -18.55 -18.23 -10.78
CA THR A 16 -19.18 -19.13 -11.76
C THR A 16 -18.22 -20.18 -12.33
N ILE A 17 -16.92 -20.06 -12.06
CA ILE A 17 -15.89 -21.00 -12.52
C ILE A 17 -15.60 -22.04 -11.45
N THR A 18 -15.33 -21.61 -10.22
CA THR A 18 -14.98 -22.51 -9.10
C THR A 18 -16.20 -23.00 -8.33
N ASN A 19 -17.34 -22.31 -8.47
CA ASN A 19 -18.57 -22.56 -7.70
C ASN A 19 -18.40 -22.35 -6.18
N GLU A 20 -17.42 -21.55 -5.77
CA GLU A 20 -17.17 -21.15 -4.39
C GLU A 20 -17.59 -19.69 -4.18
N ALA A 21 -18.08 -19.37 -2.99
CA ALA A 21 -18.32 -17.98 -2.61
C ALA A 21 -16.98 -17.29 -2.35
N TYR A 22 -16.82 -16.02 -2.74
CA TYR A 22 -15.56 -15.30 -2.54
C TYR A 22 -15.11 -15.27 -1.07
N LYS A 23 -16.04 -15.10 -0.13
CA LYS A 23 -15.75 -15.19 1.31
C LYS A 23 -15.26 -16.56 1.81
N GLU A 24 -15.29 -17.60 0.97
CA GLU A 24 -14.77 -18.95 1.27
C GLU A 24 -13.60 -19.35 0.33
N ASP A 25 -13.18 -18.49 -0.59
CA ASP A 25 -12.19 -18.80 -1.62
C ASP A 25 -10.76 -18.45 -1.13
N PRO A 26 -9.91 -19.44 -0.80
CA PRO A 26 -8.58 -19.19 -0.23
C PRO A 26 -7.58 -18.56 -1.21
N THR A 27 -7.98 -18.34 -2.48
CA THR A 27 -7.19 -17.58 -3.44
C THR A 27 -7.13 -16.09 -3.05
N ILE A 28 -8.16 -15.59 -2.37
CA ILE A 28 -8.21 -14.21 -1.88
C ILE A 28 -7.40 -14.15 -0.57
N LEU A 29 -6.47 -13.20 -0.46
CA LEU A 29 -5.68 -13.03 0.75
C LEU A 29 -6.35 -12.05 1.73
N ALA A 30 -6.76 -10.88 1.22
CA ALA A 30 -7.35 -9.81 2.01
C ALA A 30 -8.41 -9.03 1.21
N TRP A 31 -9.27 -8.34 1.96
CA TRP A 31 -10.15 -7.30 1.47
C TRP A 31 -9.57 -5.92 1.81
N GLU A 32 -9.50 -5.03 0.82
CA GLU A 32 -9.23 -3.61 1.01
C GLU A 32 -10.55 -2.84 1.16
N LEU A 33 -10.67 -1.99 2.18
CA LEU A 33 -11.89 -1.20 2.37
C LEU A 33 -12.08 -0.16 1.25
N ILE A 34 -11.03 0.58 0.92
CA ILE A 34 -11.05 1.67 -0.05
C ILE A 34 -9.63 2.08 -0.46
N ASN A 35 -9.38 2.23 -1.76
CA ASN A 35 -8.09 2.71 -2.25
C ASN A 35 -7.87 4.20 -1.95
N GLU A 36 -6.72 4.52 -1.34
CA GLU A 36 -6.21 5.86 -1.05
C GLU A 36 -7.26 6.85 -0.51
N PRO A 37 -7.97 6.51 0.59
CA PRO A 37 -9.02 7.37 1.11
C PRO A 37 -8.42 8.66 1.64
N ARG A 38 -9.05 9.78 1.29
CA ARG A 38 -8.77 11.10 1.86
C ARG A 38 -10.08 11.77 2.26
N CYS A 39 -10.08 12.43 3.42
CA CYS A 39 -11.17 13.26 3.94
C CYS A 39 -10.68 14.67 4.31
N PRO A 40 -10.21 15.49 3.34
CA PRO A 40 -9.64 16.81 3.62
C PRO A 40 -10.65 17.81 4.21
N SER A 41 -11.95 17.52 4.12
CA SER A 41 -12.99 18.31 4.80
C SER A 41 -12.98 18.14 6.32
N ASP A 42 -12.34 17.09 6.84
CA ASP A 42 -12.20 16.83 8.27
C ASP A 42 -10.75 16.41 8.62
N PRO A 43 -9.83 17.37 8.76
CA PRO A 43 -8.44 17.10 9.11
C PRO A 43 -8.22 16.49 10.50
N SER A 44 -9.25 16.44 11.36
CA SER A 44 -9.16 15.71 12.63
C SER A 44 -9.04 14.19 12.43
N GLY A 45 -9.48 13.71 11.27
CA GLY A 45 -9.58 12.29 10.93
C GLY A 45 -10.77 11.57 11.54
N ASP A 46 -11.62 12.24 12.33
CA ASP A 46 -12.75 11.61 13.03
C ASP A 46 -13.78 11.01 12.07
N THR A 47 -14.09 11.71 10.97
CA THR A 47 -15.05 11.23 9.96
C THR A 47 -14.55 9.94 9.29
N LEU A 48 -13.29 9.90 8.87
CA LEU A 48 -12.73 8.73 8.22
C LEU A 48 -12.56 7.58 9.23
N GLN A 49 -12.11 7.87 10.45
CA GLN A 49 -11.99 6.88 11.52
C GLN A 49 -13.33 6.18 11.81
N ALA A 50 -14.41 6.94 11.99
CA ALA A 50 -15.73 6.38 12.24
C ALA A 50 -16.22 5.51 11.08
N TRP A 51 -15.90 5.90 9.85
CA TRP A 51 -16.21 5.10 8.66
C TRP A 51 -15.42 3.79 8.62
N ILE A 52 -14.12 3.81 8.93
CA ILE A 52 -13.26 2.62 8.97
C ILE A 52 -13.78 1.64 10.04
N GLU A 53 -14.09 2.11 11.25
CA GLU A 53 -14.67 1.30 12.32
C GLU A 53 -15.98 0.63 11.89
N GLU A 54 -16.88 1.39 11.25
CA GLU A 54 -18.16 0.86 10.79
C GLU A 54 -17.99 -0.18 9.67
N MET A 55 -17.10 0.06 8.71
CA MET A 55 -16.95 -0.79 7.52
C MET A 55 -16.09 -2.03 7.79
N ALA A 56 -15.02 -1.93 8.57
CA ALA A 56 -14.23 -3.08 9.01
C ALA A 56 -15.10 -4.07 9.79
N SER A 57 -15.90 -3.57 10.74
CA SER A 57 -16.85 -4.40 11.50
C SER A 57 -17.90 -5.05 10.59
N TYR A 58 -18.40 -4.32 9.59
CA TYR A 58 -19.38 -4.86 8.66
C TYR A 58 -18.80 -5.95 7.74
N VAL A 59 -17.61 -5.74 7.17
CA VAL A 59 -16.89 -6.76 6.39
C VAL A 59 -16.69 -8.02 7.23
N LYS A 60 -16.14 -7.88 8.45
CA LYS A 60 -15.91 -9.00 9.36
C LYS A 60 -17.18 -9.71 9.81
N SER A 61 -18.35 -9.04 9.78
CA SER A 61 -19.63 -9.68 10.08
C SER A 61 -20.12 -10.62 8.95
N ILE A 62 -19.65 -10.41 7.73
CA ILE A 62 -19.99 -11.21 6.55
C ILE A 62 -18.92 -12.28 6.32
N ASP A 63 -17.65 -11.90 6.40
CA ASP A 63 -16.49 -12.75 6.16
C ASP A 63 -15.55 -12.73 7.37
N THR A 64 -15.49 -13.86 8.07
CA THR A 64 -14.65 -14.04 9.27
C THR A 64 -13.32 -14.74 8.96
N VAL A 65 -13.03 -15.03 7.70
CA VAL A 65 -11.86 -15.83 7.27
C VAL A 65 -10.77 -14.93 6.72
N HIS A 66 -11.11 -14.07 5.76
CA HIS A 66 -10.12 -13.25 5.06
C HIS A 66 -9.60 -12.09 5.93
N LEU A 67 -8.36 -11.71 5.67
CA LEU A 67 -7.75 -10.51 6.25
C LEU A 67 -8.47 -9.27 5.72
N VAL A 68 -8.45 -8.19 6.50
CA VAL A 68 -8.98 -6.88 6.09
C VAL A 68 -7.94 -5.82 6.32
N GLU A 69 -7.76 -4.96 5.34
CA GLU A 69 -6.94 -3.77 5.43
C GLU A 69 -7.66 -2.56 4.82
N ILE A 70 -7.09 -1.38 5.00
CA ILE A 70 -7.82 -0.14 4.77
C ILE A 70 -7.65 0.37 3.34
N GLY A 71 -6.43 0.28 2.79
CA GLY A 71 -6.01 0.86 1.51
C GLY A 71 -5.40 2.26 1.63
N ILE A 72 -4.84 2.61 2.80
CA ILE A 72 -4.31 3.97 3.01
C ILE A 72 -2.91 4.15 2.43
N GLU A 73 -2.63 5.36 1.96
CA GLU A 73 -1.30 5.76 1.52
C GLU A 73 -0.27 5.73 2.66
N GLY A 74 -0.74 5.90 3.90
CA GLY A 74 0.09 5.79 5.11
C GLY A 74 0.36 7.09 5.85
N TYR A 75 -0.26 8.22 5.50
CA TYR A 75 0.06 9.49 6.17
C TYR A 75 -0.24 9.46 7.68
N TYR A 76 0.71 10.01 8.46
CA TYR A 76 0.51 10.26 9.88
C TYR A 76 -0.42 11.44 10.09
N GLY A 77 -1.23 11.36 11.15
CA GLY A 77 -2.25 12.34 11.47
C GLY A 77 -2.10 12.93 12.88
N PRO A 78 -3.14 13.64 13.37
CA PRO A 78 -3.09 14.34 14.65
C PRO A 78 -2.88 13.47 15.90
N SER A 79 -3.06 12.14 15.81
CA SER A 79 -2.84 11.23 16.95
C SER A 79 -1.36 11.03 17.29
N THR A 80 -0.47 11.23 16.32
CA THR A 80 1.00 11.14 16.45
C THR A 80 1.68 12.38 15.86
N PRO A 81 1.49 13.56 16.49
CA PRO A 81 1.97 14.83 15.95
C PRO A 81 3.49 14.88 15.74
N GLU A 82 4.26 14.11 16.49
CA GLU A 82 5.71 13.95 16.33
C GLU A 82 6.11 13.24 15.03
N LEU A 83 5.22 12.42 14.45
CA LEU A 83 5.45 11.69 13.20
C LEU A 83 4.99 12.47 11.96
N LEU A 84 4.35 13.63 12.12
CA LEU A 84 3.95 14.48 10.99
C LEU A 84 5.12 14.91 10.10
N LEU A 85 6.34 14.99 10.66
CA LEU A 85 7.56 15.32 9.90
C LEU A 85 8.00 14.23 8.91
N VAL A 86 7.45 13.03 9.04
CA VAL A 86 7.73 11.87 8.17
C VAL A 86 6.90 11.95 6.89
N ASN A 87 5.75 12.62 6.93
CA ASN A 87 4.93 12.88 5.76
C ASN A 87 5.72 13.67 4.70
N PRO A 88 5.40 13.48 3.39
CA PRO A 88 6.13 14.15 2.33
C PRO A 88 5.98 15.67 2.37
N ASP A 89 4.83 16.17 2.83
CA ASP A 89 4.54 17.59 3.01
C ASP A 89 3.51 17.83 4.14
N ASP A 90 3.23 19.10 4.42
CA ASP A 90 2.25 19.53 5.43
C ASP A 90 0.81 19.16 5.05
N TYR A 91 0.49 19.15 3.75
CA TYR A 91 -0.85 18.85 3.27
C TYR A 91 -1.22 17.39 3.56
N SER A 92 -0.30 16.46 3.37
CA SER A 92 -0.46 15.03 3.72
C SER A 92 -0.88 14.80 5.17
N GLY A 93 -0.44 15.64 6.11
CA GLY A 93 -0.86 15.57 7.52
C GLY A 93 -2.30 16.05 7.78
N HIS A 94 -2.96 16.63 6.78
CA HIS A 94 -4.28 17.25 6.89
C HIS A 94 -5.33 16.62 5.95
N VAL A 95 -5.01 15.49 5.31
CA VAL A 95 -5.96 14.80 4.41
C VAL A 95 -6.98 13.94 5.16
N GLY A 96 -6.99 13.94 6.50
CA GLY A 96 -7.97 13.23 7.31
C GLY A 96 -7.67 11.73 7.52
N THR A 97 -6.50 11.25 7.09
CA THR A 97 -5.96 9.93 7.45
C THR A 97 -5.05 10.04 8.67
N ASP A 98 -4.89 8.93 9.39
CA ASP A 98 -3.99 8.84 10.53
C ASP A 98 -3.50 7.38 10.67
N PHE A 99 -2.30 7.09 10.16
CA PHE A 99 -1.79 5.73 10.03
C PHE A 99 -1.91 4.88 11.31
N ILE A 100 -1.52 5.42 12.47
CA ILE A 100 -1.55 4.68 13.73
C ILE A 100 -2.98 4.48 14.19
N ARG A 101 -3.76 5.56 14.27
CA ARG A 101 -5.14 5.51 14.76
C ARG A 101 -6.03 4.62 13.89
N ASN A 102 -5.90 4.72 12.57
CA ASN A 102 -6.70 3.98 11.62
C ASN A 102 -6.45 2.47 11.74
N HIS A 103 -5.18 2.04 11.83
CA HIS A 103 -4.84 0.62 11.95
C HIS A 103 -5.05 0.04 13.36
N GLN A 104 -5.28 0.85 14.39
CA GLN A 104 -5.74 0.33 15.69
C GLN A 104 -7.21 -0.13 15.70
N THR A 105 -7.93 0.07 14.60
CA THR A 105 -9.34 -0.31 14.47
C THR A 105 -9.51 -1.83 14.56
N LEU A 106 -10.45 -2.29 15.40
CA LEU A 106 -10.80 -3.70 15.50
C LEU A 106 -11.29 -4.26 14.15
N GLY A 107 -10.70 -5.37 13.73
CA GLY A 107 -11.03 -6.03 12.47
C GLY A 107 -10.14 -5.64 11.30
N ILE A 108 -9.20 -4.71 11.48
CA ILE A 108 -8.07 -4.50 10.56
C ILE A 108 -6.94 -5.44 10.97
N ASP A 109 -6.37 -6.17 10.00
CA ASP A 109 -5.38 -7.23 10.23
C ASP A 109 -4.02 -6.96 9.59
N LEU A 110 -3.97 -6.09 8.57
CA LEU A 110 -2.73 -5.69 7.89
C LEU A 110 -2.61 -4.17 7.88
N ALA A 111 -1.39 -3.69 8.12
CA ALA A 111 -1.02 -2.32 7.83
C ALA A 111 -0.68 -2.17 6.35
N SER A 112 -1.08 -1.06 5.74
CA SER A 112 -0.72 -0.72 4.36
C SER A 112 -0.18 0.70 4.23
N VAL A 113 0.79 0.87 3.32
CA VAL A 113 1.34 2.17 2.90
C VAL A 113 1.64 2.15 1.41
N HIS A 114 1.55 3.32 0.77
CA HIS A 114 1.92 3.53 -0.63
C HIS A 114 3.22 4.35 -0.70
N ILE A 115 3.87 4.39 -1.88
CA ILE A 115 5.10 5.15 -2.10
C ILE A 115 5.14 5.72 -3.53
N TYR A 116 4.85 7.01 -3.66
CA TYR A 116 4.92 7.77 -4.92
C TYR A 116 5.81 9.01 -4.78
N SER A 117 7.09 8.78 -4.51
CA SER A 117 8.01 9.89 -4.20
C SER A 117 8.16 10.90 -5.35
N ASP A 118 7.97 10.48 -6.59
CA ASP A 118 7.97 11.35 -7.78
C ASP A 118 6.77 12.32 -7.82
N THR A 119 5.62 11.88 -7.33
CA THR A 119 4.41 12.71 -7.21
C THR A 119 4.47 13.57 -5.96
N TRP A 120 4.93 13.01 -4.84
CA TRP A 120 4.95 13.69 -3.54
C TRP A 120 6.11 14.68 -3.40
N LEU A 121 7.22 14.46 -4.12
CA LEU A 121 8.42 15.31 -4.10
C LEU A 121 8.79 15.77 -5.53
N PRO A 122 7.91 16.46 -6.25
CA PRO A 122 8.00 16.61 -7.71
C PRO A 122 9.22 17.38 -8.23
N ASP A 123 9.86 18.17 -7.36
CA ASP A 123 11.02 19.03 -7.68
C ASP A 123 12.28 18.61 -6.90
N SER A 124 12.31 17.38 -6.37
CA SER A 124 13.43 16.86 -5.58
C SER A 124 14.50 16.18 -6.44
N THR A 125 15.66 15.94 -5.83
CA THR A 125 16.76 15.18 -6.44
C THR A 125 16.58 13.69 -6.24
N GLU A 126 17.15 12.88 -7.14
CA GLU A 126 17.22 11.41 -7.02
C GLU A 126 17.67 10.95 -5.63
N GLU A 127 18.69 11.59 -5.05
CA GLU A 127 19.17 11.32 -3.69
C GLU A 127 18.08 11.57 -2.64
N ARG A 128 17.32 12.66 -2.77
CA ARG A 128 16.24 13.00 -1.83
C ARG A 128 15.08 12.01 -1.90
N HIS A 129 14.75 11.51 -3.10
CA HIS A 129 13.76 10.44 -3.27
C HIS A 129 14.19 9.17 -2.53
N VAL A 130 15.42 8.71 -2.72
CA VAL A 130 15.96 7.52 -2.02
C VAL A 130 15.96 7.71 -0.51
N GLN A 131 16.41 8.87 -0.02
CA GLN A 131 16.37 9.19 1.41
C GLN A 131 14.95 9.17 1.98
N PHE A 132 13.99 9.76 1.26
CA PHE A 132 12.59 9.75 1.66
C PHE A 132 12.05 8.33 1.76
N VAL A 133 12.27 7.48 0.75
CA VAL A 133 11.81 6.07 0.77
C VAL A 133 12.37 5.32 1.97
N ASN A 134 13.67 5.47 2.25
CA ASN A 134 14.29 4.81 3.41
C ASN A 134 13.63 5.26 4.72
N THR A 135 13.47 6.57 4.94
CA THR A 135 12.84 7.10 6.16
C THR A 135 11.37 6.69 6.27
N TRP A 136 10.62 6.81 5.17
CA TRP A 136 9.21 6.45 5.09
C TRP A 136 9.02 4.98 5.44
N MET A 137 9.73 4.07 4.76
CA MET A 137 9.58 2.63 5.00
C MET A 137 10.04 2.24 6.39
N GLN A 138 11.21 2.70 6.85
CA GLN A 138 11.72 2.35 8.17
C GLN A 138 10.74 2.75 9.27
N GLN A 139 10.21 3.98 9.23
CA GLN A 139 9.27 4.44 10.25
C GLN A 139 7.99 3.60 10.27
N HIS A 140 7.35 3.37 9.11
CA HIS A 140 6.10 2.61 9.06
C HIS A 140 6.29 1.14 9.44
N ILE A 141 7.40 0.53 9.06
CA ILE A 141 7.75 -0.84 9.47
C ILE A 141 7.92 -0.90 10.99
N ASP A 142 8.64 0.06 11.57
CA ASP A 142 8.86 0.10 13.01
C ASP A 142 7.54 0.32 13.76
N ASP A 143 6.67 1.20 13.28
CA ASP A 143 5.39 1.47 13.94
C ASP A 143 4.40 0.31 13.78
N ALA A 144 4.36 -0.33 12.60
CA ALA A 144 3.56 -1.53 12.39
C ALA A 144 4.00 -2.66 13.34
N ALA A 145 5.31 -2.86 13.49
CA ALA A 145 5.84 -3.89 14.38
C ALA A 145 5.65 -3.56 15.87
N ASN A 146 5.99 -2.33 16.29
CA ASN A 146 6.12 -1.98 17.70
C ASN A 146 4.86 -1.39 18.32
N LEU A 147 4.01 -0.71 17.53
CA LEU A 147 2.81 -0.03 18.03
C LEU A 147 1.53 -0.75 17.65
N LEU A 148 1.48 -1.36 16.47
CA LEU A 148 0.29 -2.05 15.96
C LEU A 148 0.36 -3.57 16.14
N ALA A 149 1.56 -4.14 16.22
CA ALA A 149 1.81 -5.58 16.16
C ALA A 149 1.15 -6.24 14.93
N MET A 150 1.21 -5.55 13.78
CA MET A 150 0.61 -5.97 12.52
C MET A 150 1.68 -6.20 11.44
N PRO A 151 1.47 -7.16 10.52
CA PRO A 151 2.22 -7.19 9.27
C PRO A 151 1.96 -5.94 8.45
N ILE A 152 2.99 -5.45 7.75
CA ILE A 152 2.87 -4.31 6.85
C ILE A 152 3.08 -4.71 5.38
N VAL A 153 2.19 -4.26 4.51
CA VAL A 153 2.28 -4.38 3.05
C VAL A 153 2.63 -3.00 2.48
N ILE A 154 3.64 -2.95 1.62
CA ILE A 154 3.81 -1.80 0.72
C ILE A 154 2.83 -2.03 -0.43
N GLY A 155 1.62 -1.49 -0.29
CA GLY A 155 0.46 -1.77 -1.14
C GLY A 155 0.61 -1.24 -2.55
N GLU A 156 1.30 -0.11 -2.68
CA GLU A 156 1.70 0.44 -3.97
C GLU A 156 3.07 1.10 -3.86
N PHE A 157 3.90 0.92 -4.88
CA PHE A 157 5.05 1.78 -5.09
C PHE A 157 5.38 1.86 -6.57
N GLY A 158 5.91 3.00 -7.00
CA GLY A 158 6.32 3.19 -8.38
C GLY A 158 7.08 4.50 -8.58
N LEU A 159 7.72 4.62 -9.74
CA LEU A 159 8.36 5.85 -10.20
C LEU A 159 8.06 6.05 -11.69
N SER A 160 7.38 7.13 -12.06
CA SER A 160 6.94 7.39 -13.43
C SER A 160 8.09 7.81 -14.35
N LEU A 161 8.05 7.36 -15.61
CA LEU A 161 8.98 7.78 -16.68
C LEU A 161 8.31 8.73 -17.69
N LYS A 162 7.01 8.99 -17.56
CA LYS A 162 6.20 9.67 -18.59
C LYS A 162 6.63 11.09 -18.88
N ASP A 163 7.05 11.82 -17.85
CA ASP A 163 7.43 13.23 -17.96
C ASP A 163 8.92 13.43 -18.27
N GLY A 164 9.68 12.34 -18.47
CA GLY A 164 11.12 12.39 -18.75
C GLY A 164 11.97 12.95 -17.59
N LYS A 165 11.40 13.10 -16.40
CA LYS A 165 12.10 13.54 -15.18
C LYS A 165 13.11 12.51 -14.70
N PHE A 166 12.80 11.24 -14.89
CA PHE A 166 13.62 10.11 -14.47
C PHE A 166 13.90 9.20 -15.65
N GLU A 167 15.05 8.54 -15.57
CA GLU A 167 15.45 7.50 -16.50
C GLU A 167 15.17 6.12 -15.87
N ASN A 168 15.12 5.09 -16.73
CA ASN A 168 14.85 3.72 -16.26
C ASN A 168 15.86 3.22 -15.22
N GLU A 169 17.12 3.67 -15.28
CA GLU A 169 18.15 3.35 -14.29
C GLU A 169 17.77 3.84 -12.89
N PHE A 170 17.21 5.05 -12.78
CA PHE A 170 16.79 5.58 -11.49
C PHE A 170 15.50 4.93 -11.00
N ARG A 171 14.55 4.60 -11.90
CA ARG A 171 13.38 3.76 -11.56
C ARG A 171 13.81 2.44 -10.92
N GLU A 172 14.78 1.74 -11.51
CA GLU A 172 15.28 0.48 -10.97
C GLU A 172 16.01 0.68 -9.64
N THR A 173 16.76 1.77 -9.48
CA THR A 173 17.37 2.15 -8.19
C THR A 173 16.30 2.39 -7.10
N PHE A 174 15.21 3.08 -7.44
CA PHE A 174 14.07 3.31 -6.55
C PHE A 174 13.41 1.98 -6.14
N MET A 175 13.08 1.12 -7.11
CA MET A 175 12.50 -0.20 -6.83
C MET A 175 13.44 -1.06 -5.97
N GLN A 176 14.74 -1.06 -6.26
CA GLN A 176 15.73 -1.78 -5.48
C GLN A 176 15.85 -1.25 -4.05
N THR A 177 15.70 0.06 -3.84
CA THR A 177 15.65 0.67 -2.51
C THR A 177 14.46 0.13 -1.72
N VAL A 178 13.25 0.11 -2.31
CA VAL A 178 12.06 -0.46 -1.66
C VAL A 178 12.29 -1.92 -1.28
N TYR A 179 12.75 -2.74 -2.23
CA TYR A 179 13.00 -4.17 -1.99
C TYR A 179 14.08 -4.42 -0.95
N ASN A 180 15.15 -3.62 -0.90
CA ASN A 180 16.21 -3.77 0.09
C ASN A 180 15.74 -3.40 1.50
N ASN A 181 14.96 -2.33 1.66
CA ASN A 181 14.37 -1.98 2.96
C ASN A 181 13.44 -3.09 3.45
N PHE A 182 12.57 -3.60 2.58
CA PHE A 182 11.68 -4.70 2.94
C PHE A 182 12.44 -5.98 3.31
N LEU A 183 13.43 -6.38 2.50
CA LEU A 183 14.25 -7.56 2.79
C LEU A 183 15.05 -7.40 4.09
N GLY A 184 15.63 -6.23 4.35
CA GLY A 184 16.34 -5.97 5.60
C GLY A 184 15.42 -6.10 6.82
N SER A 185 14.19 -5.61 6.72
CA SER A 185 13.15 -5.81 7.74
C SER A 185 12.80 -7.29 7.93
N TRP A 186 12.52 -7.99 6.83
CA TRP A 186 12.20 -9.42 6.82
C TRP A 186 13.30 -10.28 7.47
N GLU A 187 14.56 -10.06 7.08
CA GLU A 187 15.72 -10.77 7.61
C GLU A 187 15.96 -10.49 9.10
N SER A 188 15.54 -9.33 9.59
CA SER A 188 15.62 -8.97 11.02
C SER A 188 14.52 -9.61 11.89
N GLY A 189 13.55 -10.30 11.28
CA GLY A 189 12.42 -10.92 11.96
C GLY A 189 11.27 -9.95 12.28
N MET A 190 11.27 -8.75 11.69
CA MET A 190 10.13 -7.84 11.75
C MET A 190 8.99 -8.32 10.85
N ILE A 191 7.76 -7.86 11.14
CA ILE A 191 6.55 -8.39 10.50
C ILE A 191 6.38 -7.77 9.10
N GLY A 192 6.77 -8.51 8.05
CA GLY A 192 6.58 -8.11 6.65
C GLY A 192 5.40 -8.82 5.99
N GLY A 193 4.53 -8.07 5.30
CA GLY A 193 3.38 -8.57 4.53
C GLY A 193 3.62 -8.64 3.01
N GLY A 194 4.52 -7.82 2.47
CA GLY A 194 4.93 -7.86 1.05
C GLY A 194 5.17 -6.47 0.44
N CYS A 195 5.60 -6.44 -0.81
CA CYS A 195 5.72 -5.23 -1.63
C CYS A 195 5.04 -5.44 -2.99
N LEU A 196 4.11 -4.55 -3.34
CA LEU A 196 3.31 -4.64 -4.56
C LEU A 196 3.63 -3.46 -5.47
N LEU A 197 4.20 -3.76 -6.64
CA LEU A 197 4.60 -2.75 -7.61
C LEU A 197 3.38 -2.21 -8.36
N TRP A 198 3.26 -0.88 -8.41
CA TRP A 198 2.36 -0.20 -9.34
C TRP A 198 3.11 0.15 -10.64
N GLN A 199 2.75 -0.40 -11.80
CA GLN A 199 1.83 -1.53 -11.99
C GLN A 199 2.31 -2.47 -13.09
N LEU A 200 1.91 -3.74 -13.00
CA LEU A 200 2.26 -4.75 -13.99
C LEU A 200 1.27 -4.73 -15.15
N PHE A 201 1.78 -4.57 -16.37
CA PHE A 201 0.98 -4.56 -17.59
C PHE A 201 1.26 -5.77 -18.48
N PRO A 202 0.23 -6.35 -19.12
CA PRO A 202 0.43 -7.28 -20.23
C PRO A 202 0.87 -6.53 -21.49
N GLU A 203 1.49 -7.24 -22.42
CA GLU A 203 1.75 -6.71 -23.77
C GLU A 203 0.43 -6.34 -24.46
N GLY A 204 0.43 -5.21 -25.17
CA GLY A 204 -0.75 -4.69 -25.87
C GLY A 204 -1.62 -3.73 -25.05
N ALA A 205 -1.36 -3.60 -23.75
CA ALA A 205 -2.07 -2.67 -22.86
C ALA A 205 -1.37 -1.30 -22.70
N GLU A 206 -0.33 -1.00 -23.49
CA GLU A 206 0.51 0.20 -23.35
C GLU A 206 -0.28 1.51 -23.48
N HIS A 207 -1.43 1.48 -24.16
CA HIS A 207 -2.30 2.64 -24.31
C HIS A 207 -2.95 3.09 -22.99
N MET A 208 -2.91 2.25 -21.95
CA MET A 208 -3.39 2.56 -20.60
C MET A 208 -2.24 3.00 -19.67
N ASP A 209 -1.01 3.11 -20.18
CA ASP A 209 0.18 3.42 -19.36
C ASP A 209 0.08 4.85 -18.81
N ASP A 210 -0.05 4.92 -17.49
CA ASP A 210 -0.04 6.16 -16.70
C ASP A 210 1.37 6.72 -16.53
N GLY A 211 2.39 5.97 -16.95
CA GLY A 211 3.79 6.27 -16.81
C GLY A 211 4.52 5.31 -15.89
N TYR A 212 3.83 4.45 -15.14
CA TYR A 212 4.39 3.51 -14.17
C TYR A 212 4.48 2.07 -14.68
N ALA A 213 3.88 1.76 -15.83
CA ALA A 213 3.73 0.39 -16.29
C ALA A 213 5.08 -0.35 -16.41
N VAL A 214 5.11 -1.57 -15.89
CA VAL A 214 6.19 -2.54 -16.13
C VAL A 214 5.64 -3.69 -16.96
N ILE A 215 6.18 -3.83 -18.16
CA ILE A 215 5.83 -4.90 -19.10
C ILE A 215 7.05 -5.82 -19.20
N PHE A 216 6.96 -7.03 -18.64
CA PHE A 216 8.12 -7.92 -18.50
C PHE A 216 8.85 -8.20 -19.81
N ALA A 217 8.13 -8.39 -20.91
CA ALA A 217 8.73 -8.63 -22.22
C ALA A 217 9.57 -7.44 -22.74
N LYS A 218 9.29 -6.22 -22.24
CA LYS A 218 9.96 -4.98 -22.66
C LYS A 218 10.97 -4.46 -21.63
N SER A 219 10.93 -4.99 -20.41
CA SER A 219 11.76 -4.54 -19.28
C SER A 219 12.51 -5.70 -18.62
N PRO A 220 13.45 -6.37 -19.33
CA PRO A 220 14.12 -7.56 -18.82
C PRO A 220 14.98 -7.31 -17.57
N SER A 221 15.58 -6.12 -17.43
CA SER A 221 16.33 -5.72 -16.22
C SER A 221 15.39 -5.60 -15.02
N THR A 222 14.26 -4.90 -15.18
CA THR A 222 13.24 -4.76 -14.14
C THR A 222 12.61 -6.12 -13.78
N PHE A 223 12.34 -6.98 -14.76
CA PHE A 223 11.88 -8.34 -14.51
C PHE A 223 12.89 -9.13 -13.65
N ASN A 224 14.17 -9.06 -13.97
CA ASN A 224 15.21 -9.73 -13.18
C ASN A 224 15.29 -9.18 -11.75
N LEU A 225 15.11 -7.86 -11.56
CA LEU A 225 15.05 -7.25 -10.23
C LEU A 225 13.91 -7.84 -9.40
N LEU A 226 12.69 -7.89 -9.96
CA LEU A 226 11.51 -8.47 -9.30
C LEU A 226 11.73 -9.96 -9.00
N ALA A 227 12.17 -10.74 -9.98
CA ALA A 227 12.41 -12.17 -9.83
C ALA A 227 13.54 -12.49 -8.83
N ASN A 228 14.54 -11.61 -8.68
CA ASN A 228 15.57 -11.75 -7.66
C ASN A 228 15.01 -11.45 -6.27
N HIS A 229 14.19 -10.41 -6.12
CA HIS A 229 13.55 -10.09 -4.85
C HIS A 229 12.65 -11.25 -4.37
N SER A 230 11.76 -11.76 -5.24
CA SER A 230 10.88 -12.89 -4.89
C SER A 230 11.68 -14.13 -4.43
N ARG A 231 12.75 -14.49 -5.13
CA ARG A 231 13.60 -15.63 -4.75
C ARG A 231 14.29 -15.47 -3.39
N LYS A 232 14.60 -14.23 -2.98
CA LYS A 232 15.20 -13.98 -1.66
C LYS A 232 14.20 -14.17 -0.51
N LEU A 233 12.90 -14.02 -0.77
CA LEU A 233 11.86 -14.27 0.24
C LEU A 233 11.55 -15.76 0.43
N GLU A 234 11.97 -16.62 -0.51
CA GLU A 234 11.78 -18.08 -0.43
C GLU A 234 12.86 -18.82 0.38
N CYS A 235 13.96 -18.14 0.73
CA CYS A 235 15.14 -18.71 1.39
C CYS A 235 15.16 -18.40 2.88
#